data_AF-A0A259N713-F1
#
_entry.id   AF-A0A259N713-F1
#
_cell.length_a   1.000
_cell.length_b   1.000
_cell.length_c   1.000
_cell.angle_alpha   90.00
_cell.angle_beta   90.00
_cell.angle_gamma   90.00
#
_symmetry.space_group_name_H-M   'P 1'
#
loop_
_entity.id
_entity.type
_entity.pdbx_description
1 polymer ?
#
loop_
_entity_poly.entity_id
_entity_poly.type
_entity_poly.pdbx_seq_one_letter_code
_entity_poly.pdbx_strand_id
1 'polypeptide(L)'
;MTDISRKTLTIAKRGRKYFECTLGRAKAQLVISDLTAHLEVGAVVEIPVRDLSERSKYGANLRFEAVSEEAAQQVLALVEAEKWLGFAERDVQSGSYKSNAVIQARTRCPAFPQLTDRLAVVVAKAQKNADEYESQAAERQRVYQEEKMAREEKQASRRANRILVPLAVRPAKGIPTRLAGRILVIEDFGKSFRIDESAPSCNGSHLLGYEGEMGCYAYYRLATDDEIAKLEAEEEKDHAHRRVAMDHQAAVKHIADEIQRSGEVPEGVHQPEGSRFLDTQDMYGHGSWFVIGEAWIWYIQNNGSDGDDWSRNNVSTGGAGAIGWRLPYSEAVAGEIMALASSVNS
;
A
#
# COMPACT_ATOMS: atom_id res chain seq x y z
N MET A 1 -2.92 -51.78 -24.54
CA MET A 1 -2.03 -50.84 -25.25
C MET A 1 -0.95 -51.64 -25.93
N THR A 2 -1.03 -51.74 -27.26
CA THR A 2 -0.01 -52.37 -28.08
C THR A 2 1.24 -51.48 -28.00
N ASP A 3 2.28 -51.93 -27.29
CA ASP A 3 3.51 -51.15 -27.11
C ASP A 3 4.32 -51.22 -28.40
N ILE A 4 3.91 -50.41 -29.38
CA ILE A 4 4.65 -50.21 -30.63
C ILE A 4 5.63 -49.07 -30.40
N SER A 5 6.91 -49.36 -30.59
CA SER A 5 7.97 -48.36 -30.51
C SER A 5 9.00 -48.59 -31.60
N ARG A 6 9.68 -47.51 -32.03
CA ARG A 6 10.85 -47.66 -32.89
C ARG A 6 12.04 -48.13 -32.07
N LYS A 7 12.73 -49.15 -32.58
CA LYS A 7 13.94 -49.70 -31.99
C LYS A 7 15.01 -49.84 -33.05
N THR A 8 16.23 -49.45 -32.70
CA THR A 8 17.42 -49.75 -33.50
C THR A 8 17.99 -51.09 -33.02
N LEU A 9 17.95 -52.09 -33.89
CA LEU A 9 18.41 -53.46 -33.60
C LEU A 9 19.58 -53.81 -34.50
N THR A 10 20.66 -54.34 -33.91
CA THR A 10 21.75 -54.94 -34.67
C THR A 10 21.57 -56.44 -34.73
N ILE A 11 21.45 -57.00 -35.92
CA ILE A 11 21.23 -58.44 -36.13
C ILE A 11 22.55 -59.18 -35.89
N ALA A 12 22.66 -59.92 -34.78
CA ALA A 12 23.88 -60.62 -34.40
C ALA A 12 23.93 -62.06 -34.94
N LYS A 13 22.79 -62.76 -34.96
CA LYS A 13 22.69 -64.13 -35.46
C LYS A 13 21.28 -64.44 -35.96
N ARG A 14 21.17 -65.21 -37.05
CA ARG A 14 19.90 -65.75 -37.53
C ARG A 14 19.62 -67.12 -36.89
N GLY A 15 18.54 -67.21 -36.13
CA GLY A 15 18.01 -68.48 -35.60
C GLY A 15 16.87 -69.04 -36.46
N ARG A 16 16.19 -70.09 -35.98
CA ARG A 16 15.07 -70.73 -36.71
C ARG A 16 13.77 -69.93 -36.67
N LYS A 17 13.47 -69.28 -35.55
CA LYS A 17 12.23 -68.51 -35.31
C LYS A 17 12.47 -67.02 -35.05
N TYR A 18 13.68 -66.69 -34.61
CA TYR A 18 14.07 -65.35 -34.19
C TYR A 18 15.46 -65.02 -34.71
N PHE A 19 15.71 -63.77 -35.02
CA PHE A 19 17.05 -63.21 -35.01
C PHE A 19 17.46 -62.93 -33.56
N GLU A 20 18.66 -63.33 -33.17
CA GLU A 20 19.32 -62.78 -31.98
C GLU A 20 19.90 -61.43 -32.36
N CYS A 21 19.45 -60.38 -31.67
CA CYS A 21 19.86 -59.02 -31.92
C CYS A 21 20.35 -58.34 -30.64
N THR A 22 21.06 -57.24 -30.79
CA THR A 22 21.45 -56.37 -29.67
C THR A 22 20.69 -55.06 -29.76
N LEU A 23 20.09 -54.66 -28.63
CA LEU A 23 19.48 -53.35 -28.42
C LEU A 23 20.37 -52.59 -27.43
N GLY A 24 21.27 -51.75 -27.95
CA GLY A 24 22.33 -51.13 -27.13
C GLY A 24 23.24 -52.19 -26.50
N ARG A 25 23.23 -52.28 -25.15
CA ARG A 25 24.00 -53.29 -24.40
C ARG A 25 23.21 -54.56 -24.06
N ALA A 26 21.91 -54.60 -24.36
CA ALA A 26 21.04 -55.72 -24.01
C ALA A 26 20.89 -56.71 -25.18
N LYS A 27 20.76 -58.00 -24.85
CA LYS A 27 20.38 -59.04 -25.82
C LYS A 27 18.87 -59.00 -26.03
N ALA A 28 18.44 -59.08 -27.28
CA ALA A 28 17.04 -59.09 -27.69
C ALA A 28 16.81 -60.15 -28.78
N GLN A 29 15.54 -60.47 -29.01
CA GLN A 29 15.10 -61.38 -30.07
C GLN A 29 14.12 -60.64 -30.98
N LEU A 30 14.35 -60.70 -32.29
CA LEU A 30 13.42 -60.17 -33.31
C LEU A 30 12.76 -61.34 -34.04
N VAL A 31 11.43 -61.39 -34.06
CA VAL A 31 10.67 -62.42 -34.78
C VAL A 31 10.98 -62.35 -36.27
N ILE A 32 11.24 -63.52 -36.88
CA ILE A 32 11.38 -63.63 -38.33
C ILE A 32 9.98 -63.67 -38.94
N SER A 33 9.60 -62.60 -39.63
CA SER A 33 8.33 -62.46 -40.36
C SER A 33 8.61 -62.02 -41.79
N ASP A 34 7.57 -61.90 -42.63
CA ASP A 34 7.71 -61.43 -44.01
C ASP A 34 8.40 -60.05 -44.09
N LEU A 35 8.23 -59.22 -43.05
CA LEU A 35 8.84 -57.89 -42.93
C LEU A 35 10.33 -57.92 -42.53
N THR A 36 10.84 -59.03 -41.99
CA THR A 36 12.22 -59.11 -41.45
C THR A 36 13.04 -60.26 -42.02
N ALA A 37 12.42 -61.17 -42.78
CA ALA A 37 13.07 -62.37 -43.31
C ALA A 37 14.26 -62.09 -44.25
N HIS A 38 14.28 -60.91 -44.86
CA HIS A 38 15.30 -60.42 -45.78
C HIS A 38 16.51 -59.77 -45.07
N LEU A 39 16.50 -59.63 -43.74
CA LEU A 39 17.58 -59.00 -43.00
C LEU A 39 18.83 -59.90 -42.90
N GLU A 40 20.00 -59.29 -43.08
CA GLU A 40 21.30 -59.95 -43.03
C GLU A 40 21.97 -59.84 -41.65
N VAL A 41 22.86 -60.78 -41.34
CA VAL A 41 23.65 -60.75 -40.11
C VAL A 41 24.68 -59.61 -40.18
N GLY A 42 24.75 -58.79 -39.14
CA GLY A 42 25.55 -57.57 -39.07
C GLY A 42 24.78 -56.30 -39.43
N ALA A 43 23.56 -56.41 -39.98
CA ALA A 43 22.74 -55.25 -40.33
C ALA A 43 22.28 -54.50 -39.07
N VAL A 44 22.29 -53.17 -39.14
CA VAL A 44 21.67 -52.28 -38.16
C VAL A 44 20.37 -51.77 -38.77
N VAL A 45 19.25 -52.12 -38.16
CA VAL A 45 17.91 -51.75 -38.65
C VAL A 45 17.17 -50.92 -37.63
N GLU A 46 16.54 -49.85 -38.10
CA GLU A 46 15.58 -49.08 -37.31
C GLU A 46 14.19 -49.39 -37.83
N ILE A 47 13.38 -50.08 -37.03
CA ILE A 47 12.06 -50.54 -37.44
C ILE A 47 11.04 -50.35 -36.31
N PRO A 48 9.77 -50.06 -36.64
CA PRO A 48 8.71 -50.09 -35.65
C PRO A 48 8.44 -51.54 -35.24
N VAL A 49 8.51 -51.79 -33.93
CA VAL A 49 8.31 -53.12 -33.36
C VAL A 49 7.24 -53.09 -32.30
N ARG A 50 6.46 -54.16 -32.24
CA ARG A 50 5.59 -54.51 -31.12
C ARG A 50 6.42 -55.23 -30.07
N ASP A 51 6.36 -54.74 -28.84
CA ASP A 51 7.02 -55.37 -27.69
C ASP A 51 6.26 -56.63 -27.23
N LEU A 52 6.95 -57.77 -27.24
CA LEU A 52 6.50 -59.08 -26.76
C LEU A 52 7.38 -59.57 -25.59
N SER A 53 8.12 -58.67 -24.96
CA SER A 53 9.10 -59.00 -23.92
C SER A 53 8.42 -59.52 -22.66
N GLU A 54 9.03 -60.54 -22.05
CA GLU A 54 8.58 -61.12 -20.79
C GLU A 54 9.55 -60.70 -19.67
N ARG A 55 9.01 -60.12 -18.59
CA ARG A 55 9.82 -59.72 -17.42
C ARG A 55 9.51 -60.64 -16.24
N SER A 56 10.54 -61.21 -15.63
CA SER A 56 10.43 -62.09 -14.47
C SER A 56 11.37 -61.64 -13.35
N LYS A 57 11.24 -62.23 -12.16
CA LYS A 57 12.16 -61.99 -11.02
C LYS A 57 13.62 -62.37 -11.31
N TYR A 58 13.88 -63.14 -12.37
CA TYR A 58 15.22 -63.60 -12.75
C TYR A 58 15.81 -62.81 -13.93
N GLY A 59 15.10 -61.81 -14.46
CA GLY A 59 15.54 -61.01 -15.59
C GLY A 59 14.44 -60.77 -16.62
N ALA A 60 14.77 -59.96 -17.63
CA ALA A 60 13.90 -59.63 -18.75
C ALA A 60 14.35 -60.34 -20.03
N ASN A 61 13.43 -61.02 -20.69
CA ASN A 61 13.63 -61.58 -22.01
C ASN A 61 13.03 -60.64 -23.04
N LEU A 62 13.88 -59.90 -23.76
CA LEU A 62 13.44 -58.90 -24.71
C LEU A 62 13.06 -59.55 -26.04
N ARG A 63 11.80 -59.41 -26.45
CA ARG A 63 11.28 -59.98 -27.70
C ARG A 63 10.47 -58.93 -28.45
N PHE A 64 10.71 -58.85 -29.75
CA PHE A 64 10.11 -57.83 -30.61
C PHE A 64 9.57 -58.46 -31.89
N GLU A 65 8.40 -58.02 -32.34
CA GLU A 65 7.80 -58.37 -33.63
C GLU A 65 7.76 -57.11 -34.50
N ALA A 66 8.31 -57.16 -35.72
CA ALA A 66 8.24 -56.03 -36.64
C ALA A 66 6.81 -55.79 -37.12
N VAL A 67 6.42 -54.52 -37.19
CA VAL A 67 5.11 -54.08 -37.67
C VAL A 67 5.31 -53.22 -38.93
N SER A 68 4.34 -53.17 -39.84
CA SER A 68 4.45 -52.25 -40.99
C SER A 68 4.38 -50.79 -40.51
N GLU A 69 4.95 -49.87 -41.30
CA GLU A 69 4.93 -48.44 -40.99
C GLU A 69 3.50 -47.91 -40.92
N GLU A 70 2.60 -48.37 -41.78
CA GLU A 70 1.18 -47.97 -41.79
C GLU A 70 0.46 -48.43 -40.51
N ALA A 71 0.68 -49.68 -40.10
CA ALA A 71 0.09 -50.22 -38.88
C ALA A 71 0.68 -49.56 -37.62
N ALA A 72 1.97 -49.20 -37.63
CA ALA A 72 2.59 -48.43 -36.56
C ALA A 72 2.00 -47.01 -36.47
N GLN A 73 1.82 -46.33 -37.60
CA GLN A 73 1.20 -45.01 -37.65
C GLN A 73 -0.26 -45.03 -37.18
N GLN A 74 -1.05 -46.04 -37.57
CA GLN A 74 -2.43 -46.19 -37.11
C GLN A 74 -2.52 -46.39 -35.59
N VAL A 75 -1.62 -47.17 -34.98
CA VAL A 75 -1.58 -47.36 -33.52
C VAL A 75 -1.15 -46.08 -32.80
N LEU A 76 -0.16 -45.35 -33.33
CA LEU A 76 0.25 -44.06 -32.75
C LEU A 76 -0.87 -43.02 -32.84
N ALA A 77 -1.56 -42.94 -33.98
CA ALA A 77 -2.70 -42.04 -34.16
C ALA A 77 -3.87 -42.40 -33.22
N LEU A 78 -4.10 -43.70 -32.96
CA LEU A 78 -5.06 -44.16 -31.97
C LEU A 78 -4.68 -43.72 -30.55
N VAL A 79 -3.43 -43.90 -30.15
CA VAL A 79 -2.93 -43.48 -28.82
C VAL A 79 -3.06 -41.97 -28.65
N GLU A 80 -2.75 -41.21 -29.70
CA GLU A 80 -2.93 -39.76 -29.68
C GLU A 80 -4.42 -39.38 -29.59
N ALA A 81 -5.30 -40.02 -30.34
CA ALA A 81 -6.74 -39.80 -30.25
C ALA A 81 -7.28 -40.12 -28.84
N GLU A 82 -6.86 -41.24 -28.25
CA GLU A 82 -7.21 -41.63 -26.87
C GLU A 82 -6.73 -40.61 -25.84
N LYS A 83 -5.51 -40.09 -25.99
CA LYS A 83 -4.97 -39.03 -25.13
C LYS A 83 -5.85 -37.78 -25.16
N TRP A 84 -6.19 -37.30 -26.35
CA TRP A 84 -7.03 -36.11 -26.50
C TRP A 84 -8.45 -36.34 -26.01
N LEU A 85 -9.00 -37.52 -26.24
CA LEU A 85 -10.30 -37.91 -25.69
C LEU A 85 -10.31 -37.91 -24.16
N GLY A 86 -9.27 -38.46 -23.52
CA GLY A 86 -9.14 -38.44 -22.06
C GLY A 86 -8.97 -37.03 -21.48
N PHE A 87 -8.38 -36.10 -22.24
CA PHE A 87 -8.34 -34.69 -21.85
C PHE A 87 -9.71 -34.04 -21.99
N ALA A 88 -10.41 -34.31 -23.10
CA ALA A 88 -11.74 -33.80 -23.35
C ALA A 88 -12.75 -34.28 -22.29
N GLU A 89 -12.67 -35.56 -21.89
CA GLU A 89 -13.48 -36.15 -20.82
C GLU A 89 -13.33 -35.38 -19.49
N ARG A 90 -12.09 -35.05 -19.11
CA ARG A 90 -11.83 -34.26 -17.89
C ARG A 90 -12.33 -32.82 -18.00
N ASP A 91 -12.12 -32.19 -19.15
CA ASP A 91 -12.55 -30.80 -19.38
C ASP A 91 -14.08 -30.67 -19.34
N VAL A 92 -14.83 -31.60 -19.95
CA VAL A 92 -16.29 -31.56 -19.91
C VAL A 92 -16.85 -31.93 -18.53
N GLN A 93 -16.14 -32.74 -17.75
CA GLN A 93 -16.47 -32.99 -16.35
C GLN A 93 -16.29 -31.74 -15.48
N SER A 94 -15.28 -30.90 -15.76
CA SER A 94 -15.07 -29.64 -15.06
C SER A 94 -15.98 -28.49 -15.53
N GLY A 95 -16.97 -28.77 -16.39
CA GLY A 95 -17.91 -27.78 -16.90
C GLY A 95 -17.45 -27.02 -18.15
N SER A 96 -16.31 -27.37 -18.74
CA SER A 96 -15.88 -26.78 -20.01
C SER A 96 -16.71 -27.31 -21.17
N TYR A 97 -16.96 -26.47 -22.17
CA TYR A 97 -17.68 -26.86 -23.39
C TYR A 97 -16.91 -26.52 -24.68
N LYS A 98 -15.81 -25.75 -24.57
CA LYS A 98 -15.08 -25.18 -25.72
C LYS A 98 -13.55 -25.34 -25.62
N SER A 99 -13.08 -26.39 -24.94
CA SER A 99 -11.64 -26.61 -24.78
C SER A 99 -11.00 -27.11 -26.08
N ASN A 100 -9.69 -26.86 -26.22
CA ASN A 100 -8.92 -27.42 -27.33
C ASN A 100 -8.96 -28.95 -27.33
N ALA A 101 -9.03 -29.59 -26.16
CA ALA A 101 -9.12 -31.04 -26.08
C ALA A 101 -10.40 -31.59 -26.71
N VAL A 102 -11.55 -30.94 -26.47
CA VAL A 102 -12.82 -31.30 -27.10
C VAL A 102 -12.73 -31.16 -28.62
N ILE A 103 -12.11 -30.10 -29.12
CA ILE A 103 -11.90 -29.87 -30.56
C ILE A 103 -11.04 -31.00 -31.15
N GLN A 104 -9.88 -31.27 -30.55
CA GLN A 104 -8.96 -32.31 -31.04
C GLN A 104 -9.56 -33.71 -30.98
N ALA A 105 -10.34 -34.03 -29.94
CA ALA A 105 -11.04 -35.31 -29.83
C ALA A 105 -12.07 -35.48 -30.95
N ARG A 106 -12.86 -34.45 -31.27
CA ARG A 106 -13.83 -34.48 -32.38
C ARG A 106 -13.17 -34.62 -33.75
N THR A 107 -11.96 -34.08 -33.93
CA THR A 107 -11.22 -34.22 -35.20
C THR A 107 -10.59 -35.60 -35.36
N ARG A 108 -10.01 -36.17 -34.29
CA ARG A 108 -9.17 -37.38 -34.39
C ARG A 108 -9.89 -38.69 -34.12
N CYS A 109 -10.86 -38.72 -33.21
CA CYS A 109 -11.53 -39.96 -32.81
C CYS A 109 -12.46 -40.59 -33.87
N PRO A 110 -13.07 -39.85 -34.84
CA PRO A 110 -13.94 -40.47 -35.85
C PRO A 110 -13.27 -41.53 -36.73
N ALA A 111 -11.94 -41.49 -36.85
CA ALA A 111 -11.17 -42.49 -37.58
C ALA A 111 -11.09 -43.86 -36.87
N PHE A 112 -11.51 -43.94 -35.60
CA PHE A 112 -11.35 -45.11 -34.74
C PHE A 112 -12.70 -45.56 -34.16
N PRO A 113 -13.32 -46.63 -34.70
CA PRO A 113 -14.64 -47.09 -34.26
C PRO A 113 -14.73 -47.34 -32.75
N GLN A 114 -13.67 -47.83 -32.11
CA GLN A 114 -13.64 -48.10 -30.66
C GLN A 114 -13.74 -46.84 -29.77
N LEU A 115 -13.54 -45.64 -30.32
CA LEU A 115 -13.63 -44.38 -29.57
C LEU A 115 -14.96 -43.65 -29.77
N THR A 116 -15.82 -44.13 -30.67
CA THR A 116 -17.08 -43.47 -31.08
C THR A 116 -18.01 -43.19 -29.91
N ASP A 117 -18.27 -44.21 -29.08
CA ASP A 117 -19.22 -44.08 -27.96
C ASP A 117 -18.73 -43.08 -26.91
N ARG A 118 -17.43 -43.15 -26.58
CA ARG A 118 -16.80 -42.21 -25.65
C ARG A 118 -16.82 -40.79 -26.19
N LEU A 119 -16.54 -40.59 -27.48
CA LEU A 119 -16.64 -39.28 -28.12
C LEU A 119 -18.08 -38.74 -28.06
N ALA A 120 -19.09 -39.58 -28.33
CA ALA A 120 -20.49 -39.17 -28.27
C ALA A 120 -20.89 -38.66 -26.87
N VAL A 121 -20.43 -39.33 -25.81
CA VAL A 121 -20.63 -38.89 -24.41
C VAL A 121 -19.99 -37.52 -24.16
N VAL A 122 -18.75 -37.32 -24.59
CA VAL A 122 -18.05 -36.04 -24.44
C VAL A 122 -18.78 -34.91 -25.17
N VAL A 123 -19.22 -35.14 -26.41
CA VAL A 123 -19.94 -34.15 -27.20
C VAL A 123 -21.27 -33.78 -26.57
N ALA A 124 -22.05 -34.78 -26.11
CA ALA A 124 -23.32 -34.53 -25.44
C ALA A 124 -23.14 -33.74 -24.13
N LYS A 125 -22.10 -34.06 -23.34
CA LYS A 125 -21.79 -33.33 -22.11
C LYS A 125 -21.31 -31.91 -22.39
N ALA A 126 -20.49 -31.70 -23.41
CA ALA A 126 -20.06 -30.37 -23.84
C ALA A 126 -21.27 -29.51 -24.26
N GLN A 127 -22.22 -30.07 -25.01
CA GLN A 127 -23.44 -29.35 -25.38
C GLN A 127 -24.26 -28.96 -24.15
N LYS A 128 -24.47 -29.88 -23.22
CA LYS A 128 -25.18 -29.59 -21.96
C LYS A 128 -24.53 -28.43 -21.19
N ASN A 129 -23.20 -28.45 -21.06
CA ASN A 129 -22.46 -27.38 -20.40
C ASN A 129 -22.60 -26.04 -21.15
N ALA A 130 -22.69 -26.06 -22.49
CA ALA A 130 -22.93 -24.85 -23.29
C ALA A 130 -24.32 -24.27 -23.03
N ASP A 131 -25.36 -25.11 -22.99
CA ASP A 131 -26.74 -24.69 -22.72
C ASP A 131 -26.88 -24.14 -21.28
N GLU A 132 -26.25 -24.81 -20.30
CA GLU A 132 -26.17 -24.32 -18.92
C GLU A 132 -25.45 -22.96 -18.85
N TYR A 133 -24.39 -22.78 -19.63
CA TYR A 133 -23.69 -21.51 -19.71
C TYR A 133 -24.58 -20.41 -20.31
N GLU A 134 -25.28 -20.67 -21.41
CA GLU A 134 -26.18 -19.70 -22.04
C GLU A 134 -27.34 -19.30 -21.13
N SER A 135 -27.98 -20.27 -20.46
CA SER A 135 -29.09 -20.00 -19.53
C SER A 135 -28.68 -19.07 -18.38
N GLN A 136 -27.42 -19.15 -17.93
CA GLN A 136 -26.87 -18.32 -16.86
C GLN A 136 -26.19 -17.04 -17.36
N ALA A 137 -26.07 -16.83 -18.67
CA ALA A 137 -25.34 -15.70 -19.23
C ALA A 137 -26.00 -14.36 -18.89
N ALA A 138 -27.33 -14.29 -18.95
CA ALA A 138 -28.08 -13.08 -18.61
C ALA A 138 -27.89 -12.68 -17.14
N GLU A 139 -27.94 -13.65 -16.21
CA GLU A 139 -27.76 -13.37 -14.79
C GLU A 139 -26.33 -12.95 -14.46
N ARG A 140 -25.31 -13.63 -15.02
CA ARG A 140 -23.92 -13.21 -14.87
C ARG A 140 -23.68 -11.80 -15.44
N GLN A 141 -24.30 -11.48 -16.57
CA GLN A 141 -24.21 -10.14 -17.14
C GLN A 141 -24.86 -9.11 -16.21
N ARG A 142 -26.01 -9.42 -15.61
CA ARG A 142 -26.65 -8.53 -14.62
C ARG A 142 -25.77 -8.30 -13.40
N VAL A 143 -25.25 -9.37 -12.78
CA VAL A 143 -24.33 -9.29 -11.64
C VAL A 143 -23.10 -8.45 -11.99
N TYR A 144 -22.48 -8.69 -13.14
CA TYR A 144 -21.34 -7.90 -13.61
C TYR A 144 -21.67 -6.42 -13.78
N GLN A 145 -22.85 -6.09 -14.35
CA GLN A 145 -23.27 -4.69 -14.49
C GLN A 145 -23.56 -4.05 -13.13
N GLU A 146 -24.21 -4.75 -12.21
CA GLU A 146 -24.47 -4.27 -10.84
C GLU A 146 -23.16 -4.02 -10.08
N GLU A 147 -22.20 -4.95 -10.13
CA GLU A 147 -20.87 -4.78 -9.52
C GLU A 147 -20.10 -3.61 -10.15
N LYS A 148 -20.18 -3.47 -11.48
CA LYS A 148 -19.56 -2.36 -12.20
C LYS A 148 -20.18 -1.02 -11.77
N MET A 149 -21.51 -0.92 -11.74
CA MET A 149 -22.22 0.28 -11.30
C MET A 149 -21.89 0.63 -9.85
N ALA A 150 -21.91 -0.35 -8.93
CA ALA A 150 -21.53 -0.15 -7.54
C ALA A 150 -20.07 0.34 -7.38
N ARG A 151 -19.15 -0.19 -8.20
CA ARG A 151 -17.76 0.25 -8.24
C ARG A 151 -17.63 1.69 -8.76
N GLU A 152 -18.37 2.04 -9.81
CA GLU A 152 -18.38 3.39 -10.37
C GLU A 152 -18.98 4.40 -9.40
N GLU A 153 -20.08 4.06 -8.72
CA GLU A 153 -20.71 4.88 -7.68
C GLU A 153 -19.75 5.12 -6.50
N LYS A 154 -19.10 4.07 -6.00
CA LYS A 154 -18.09 4.17 -4.94
C LYS A 154 -16.92 5.07 -5.35
N GLN A 155 -16.46 4.97 -6.60
CA GLN A 155 -15.39 5.84 -7.11
C GLN A 155 -15.87 7.28 -7.30
N ALA A 156 -17.09 7.49 -7.78
CA ALA A 156 -17.68 8.82 -7.93
C ALA A 156 -17.83 9.51 -6.56
N SER A 157 -18.34 8.80 -5.56
CA SER A 157 -18.42 9.28 -4.17
C SER A 157 -17.04 9.65 -3.61
N ARG A 158 -16.01 8.80 -3.78
CA ARG A 158 -14.63 9.14 -3.39
C ARG A 158 -14.06 10.34 -4.14
N ARG A 159 -14.44 10.56 -5.41
CA ARG A 159 -14.00 11.74 -6.18
C ARG A 159 -14.74 13.02 -5.77
N ALA A 160 -16.00 12.91 -5.37
CA ALA A 160 -16.78 14.03 -4.87
C ALA A 160 -16.30 14.48 -3.48
N ASN A 161 -15.93 13.53 -2.62
CA ASN A 161 -15.50 13.78 -1.25
C ASN A 161 -13.96 13.77 -1.13
N ARG A 162 -13.31 14.65 -1.89
CA ARG A 162 -11.87 14.86 -1.77
C ARG A 162 -11.52 16.34 -1.78
N ILE A 163 -10.46 16.70 -1.09
CA ILE A 163 -9.90 18.04 -1.06
C ILE A 163 -8.40 17.97 -1.27
N LEU A 164 -7.83 18.89 -2.05
CA LEU A 164 -6.39 18.99 -2.21
C LEU A 164 -5.78 19.65 -0.96
N VAL A 165 -4.76 19.01 -0.38
CA VAL A 165 -4.03 19.55 0.78
C VAL A 165 -2.51 19.53 0.53
N PRO A 166 -1.77 20.55 1.00
CA PRO A 166 -0.30 20.52 1.01
C PRO A 166 0.22 19.47 1.99
N LEU A 167 1.36 18.85 1.68
CA LEU A 167 1.97 17.86 2.58
C LEU A 167 2.54 18.50 3.86
N ALA A 168 2.99 19.76 3.78
CA ALA A 168 3.58 20.49 4.92
C ALA A 168 2.58 20.70 6.07
N VAL A 169 1.32 20.93 5.75
CA VAL A 169 0.22 21.19 6.70
C VAL A 169 -0.85 20.09 6.67
N ARG A 170 -0.42 18.87 6.37
CA ARG A 170 -1.33 17.73 6.20
C ARG A 170 -2.09 17.43 7.51
N PRO A 171 -3.43 17.45 7.51
CA PRO A 171 -4.22 17.09 8.70
C PRO A 171 -3.99 15.65 9.15
N ALA A 172 -4.21 15.38 10.43
CA ALA A 172 -4.21 14.02 10.96
C ALA A 172 -5.46 13.25 10.53
N LYS A 173 -5.33 11.94 10.34
CA LYS A 173 -6.46 11.06 10.01
C LYS A 173 -7.36 10.86 11.22
N GLY A 174 -8.67 10.85 11.00
CA GLY A 174 -9.67 10.60 12.05
C GLY A 174 -9.87 11.76 13.04
N ILE A 175 -9.18 12.88 12.86
CA ILE A 175 -9.33 14.07 13.71
C ILE A 175 -10.21 15.08 12.97
N PRO A 176 -11.31 15.57 13.58
CA PRO A 176 -12.07 16.69 13.04
C PRO A 176 -11.17 17.92 12.86
N THR A 177 -11.11 18.48 11.67
CA THR A 177 -10.26 19.63 11.36
C THR A 177 -11.02 20.62 10.50
N ARG A 178 -10.89 21.91 10.84
CA ARG A 178 -11.45 23.00 10.04
C ARG A 178 -10.60 23.24 8.80
N LEU A 179 -11.16 22.96 7.62
CA LEU A 179 -10.49 23.10 6.33
C LEU A 179 -11.47 23.63 5.29
N ALA A 180 -11.03 24.62 4.50
CA ALA A 180 -11.84 25.28 3.48
C ALA A 180 -13.23 25.72 3.98
N GLY A 181 -13.29 26.24 5.22
CA GLY A 181 -14.53 26.72 5.85
C GLY A 181 -15.49 25.63 6.35
N ARG A 182 -15.07 24.36 6.36
CA ARG A 182 -15.88 23.22 6.85
C ARG A 182 -15.12 22.41 7.88
N ILE A 183 -15.83 21.69 8.74
CA ILE A 183 -15.21 20.73 9.67
C ILE A 183 -15.28 19.35 9.02
N LEU A 184 -14.12 18.82 8.68
CA LEU A 184 -13.97 17.57 7.94
C LEU A 184 -13.21 16.55 8.78
N VAL A 185 -13.53 15.27 8.60
CA VAL A 185 -12.72 14.17 9.13
C VAL A 185 -12.02 13.49 7.96
N ILE A 186 -10.69 13.54 7.95
CA ILE A 186 -9.89 12.92 6.90
C ILE A 186 -9.80 11.42 7.14
N GLU A 187 -10.21 10.63 6.15
CA GLU A 187 -10.22 9.17 6.21
C GLU A 187 -8.94 8.58 5.59
N ASP A 188 -8.50 9.13 4.45
CA ASP A 188 -7.38 8.57 3.69
C ASP A 188 -6.72 9.62 2.78
N PHE A 189 -5.56 9.28 2.22
CA PHE A 189 -4.82 10.13 1.29
C PHE A 189 -4.53 9.43 -0.03
N GLY A 190 -4.59 10.19 -1.11
CA GLY A 190 -4.16 9.77 -2.44
C GLY A 190 -2.65 9.86 -2.63
N LYS A 191 -2.21 9.63 -3.87
CA LYS A 191 -0.82 9.83 -4.27
C LYS A 191 -0.42 11.30 -4.17
N SER A 192 0.83 11.55 -3.81
CA SER A 192 1.41 12.89 -3.78
C SER A 192 1.79 13.37 -5.18
N PHE A 193 1.58 14.65 -5.46
CA PHE A 193 1.95 15.33 -6.69
C PHE A 193 2.26 16.81 -6.41
N ARG A 194 2.85 17.51 -7.37
CA ARG A 194 3.18 18.93 -7.23
C ARG A 194 1.92 19.78 -7.40
N ILE A 195 1.68 20.69 -6.46
CA ILE A 195 0.61 21.69 -6.53
C ILE A 195 1.01 22.71 -7.58
N ASP A 196 0.17 22.90 -8.59
CA ASP A 196 0.40 23.92 -9.62
C ASP A 196 -0.10 25.30 -9.19
N GLU A 197 0.30 26.34 -9.92
CA GLU A 197 -0.07 27.74 -9.64
C GLU A 197 -1.57 28.03 -9.82
N SER A 198 -2.30 27.20 -10.56
CA SER A 198 -3.75 27.32 -10.73
C SER A 198 -4.55 26.66 -9.61
N ALA A 199 -3.90 25.81 -8.80
CA ALA A 199 -4.55 25.03 -7.77
C ALA A 199 -5.31 25.88 -6.73
N PRO A 200 -4.82 27.04 -6.27
CA PRO A 200 -5.60 27.90 -5.36
C PRO A 200 -6.90 28.41 -5.99
N SER A 201 -6.88 28.76 -7.27
CA SER A 201 -8.07 29.20 -8.00
C SER A 201 -9.06 28.06 -8.25
N CYS A 202 -8.56 26.85 -8.51
CA CYS A 202 -9.40 25.70 -8.84
C CYS A 202 -9.88 24.89 -7.63
N ASN A 203 -9.12 24.89 -6.53
CA ASN A 203 -9.35 23.98 -5.40
C ASN A 203 -9.52 24.70 -4.06
N GLY A 204 -9.28 26.01 -3.98
CA GLY A 204 -9.56 26.82 -2.79
C GLY A 204 -8.36 27.63 -2.30
N SER A 205 -8.65 28.74 -1.62
CA SER A 205 -7.66 29.69 -1.12
C SER A 205 -6.73 29.13 -0.03
N HIS A 206 -7.06 28.00 0.58
CA HIS A 206 -6.20 27.32 1.57
C HIS A 206 -4.91 26.76 0.96
N LEU A 207 -4.74 26.83 -0.36
CA LEU A 207 -3.52 26.46 -1.07
C LEU A 207 -2.62 27.66 -1.41
N LEU A 208 -3.04 28.89 -1.11
CA LEU A 208 -2.23 30.09 -1.35
C LEU A 208 -0.93 30.02 -0.54
N GLY A 209 0.20 30.23 -1.21
CA GLY A 209 1.54 30.15 -0.61
C GLY A 209 2.18 28.76 -0.66
N TYR A 210 1.47 27.75 -1.20
CA TYR A 210 1.97 26.38 -1.38
C TYR A 210 2.17 26.02 -2.86
N GLU A 211 2.11 27.00 -3.76
CA GLU A 211 2.33 26.80 -5.19
C GLU A 211 3.74 26.23 -5.45
N GLY A 212 3.81 25.12 -6.18
CA GLY A 212 5.05 24.41 -6.43
C GLY A 212 5.49 23.44 -5.33
N GLU A 213 4.80 23.38 -4.19
CA GLU A 213 5.04 22.36 -3.17
C GLU A 213 4.40 21.01 -3.50
N MET A 214 4.72 19.99 -2.71
CA MET A 214 4.06 18.68 -2.80
C MET A 214 2.72 18.70 -2.05
N GLY A 215 1.67 18.23 -2.71
CA GLY A 215 0.34 18.05 -2.15
C GLY A 215 -0.23 16.67 -2.44
N CYS A 216 -1.40 16.37 -1.89
CA CYS A 216 -2.15 15.15 -2.20
C CYS A 216 -3.66 15.40 -2.03
N TYR A 217 -4.48 14.53 -2.63
CA TYR A 217 -5.91 14.52 -2.33
C TYR A 217 -6.15 13.84 -0.98
N ALA A 218 -6.81 14.53 -0.06
CA ALA A 218 -7.36 13.97 1.16
C ALA A 218 -8.82 13.58 0.93
N TYR A 219 -9.17 12.32 1.20
CA TYR A 219 -10.53 11.81 1.16
C TYR A 219 -11.18 12.04 2.52
N TYR A 220 -12.36 12.63 2.54
CA TYR A 220 -12.99 13.07 3.77
C TYR A 220 -14.44 12.63 3.86
N ARG A 221 -14.94 12.63 5.09
CA ARG A 221 -16.38 12.74 5.38
C ARG A 221 -16.62 14.04 6.14
N LEU A 222 -17.88 14.48 6.16
CA LEU A 222 -18.29 15.55 7.06
C LEU A 222 -18.18 15.05 8.51
N ALA A 223 -17.76 15.93 9.41
CA ALA A 223 -17.80 15.66 10.83
C ALA A 223 -19.26 15.49 11.29
N THR A 224 -19.50 14.64 12.29
CA THR A 224 -20.80 14.54 12.94
C THR A 224 -21.04 15.73 13.87
N ASP A 225 -22.29 15.99 14.25
CA ASP A 225 -22.62 17.07 15.18
C ASP A 225 -21.87 16.95 16.52
N ASP A 226 -21.69 15.73 17.02
CA ASP A 226 -20.90 15.45 18.23
C ASP A 226 -19.41 15.78 18.06
N GLU A 227 -18.84 15.49 16.89
CA GLU A 227 -17.44 15.81 16.56
C GLU A 227 -17.24 17.32 16.42
N ILE A 228 -18.21 18.01 15.81
CA ILE A 228 -18.23 19.47 15.68
C ILE A 228 -18.28 20.12 17.07
N ALA A 229 -19.24 19.71 17.91
CA ALA A 229 -19.41 20.27 19.25
C ALA A 229 -18.16 20.08 20.13
N LYS A 230 -17.47 18.94 20.01
CA LYS A 230 -16.21 18.68 20.72
C LYS A 230 -15.09 19.61 20.25
N LEU A 231 -14.92 19.75 18.93
CA LEU A 231 -13.89 20.64 18.38
C LEU A 231 -14.14 22.09 18.78
N GLU A 232 -15.38 22.56 18.69
CA GLU A 232 -15.73 23.94 19.07
C GLU A 232 -15.52 24.20 20.57
N ALA A 233 -15.82 23.22 21.43
CA ALA A 233 -15.55 23.34 22.86
C ALA A 233 -14.04 23.36 23.19
N GLU A 234 -13.21 22.67 22.41
CA GLU A 234 -11.75 22.69 22.54
C GLU A 234 -11.19 24.03 22.01
N GLU A 235 -11.65 24.48 20.83
CA GLU A 235 -11.31 25.79 20.26
C GLU A 235 -11.67 26.92 21.25
N GLU A 236 -12.86 26.91 21.86
CA GLU A 236 -13.29 27.92 22.83
C GLU A 236 -12.42 27.91 24.10
N LYS A 237 -12.01 26.74 24.59
CA LYS A 237 -11.07 26.65 25.73
C LYS A 237 -9.71 27.24 25.37
N ASP A 238 -9.19 26.92 24.20
CA ASP A 238 -7.92 27.46 23.73
C ASP A 238 -7.98 28.96 23.45
N HIS A 239 -9.10 29.46 22.94
CA HIS A 239 -9.36 30.89 22.78
C HIS A 239 -9.49 31.59 24.14
N ALA A 240 -10.17 30.99 25.11
CA ALA A 240 -10.28 31.52 26.46
C ALA A 240 -8.91 31.57 27.15
N HIS A 241 -8.12 30.50 27.09
CA HIS A 241 -6.75 30.47 27.62
C HIS A 241 -5.86 31.52 26.97
N ARG A 242 -5.89 31.64 25.63
CA ARG A 242 -5.12 32.67 24.91
C ARG A 242 -5.56 34.08 25.28
N ARG A 243 -6.86 34.32 25.42
CA ARG A 243 -7.39 35.62 25.84
C ARG A 243 -6.94 35.97 27.25
N VAL A 244 -7.03 35.04 28.19
CA VAL A 244 -6.53 35.24 29.57
C VAL A 244 -5.03 35.54 29.56
N ALA A 245 -4.23 34.82 28.78
CA ALA A 245 -2.79 35.08 28.67
C ALA A 245 -2.49 36.47 28.06
N MET A 246 -3.24 36.87 27.02
CA MET A 246 -3.13 38.20 26.41
C MET A 246 -3.54 39.31 27.37
N ASP A 247 -4.66 39.15 28.08
CA ASP A 247 -5.15 40.13 29.06
C ASP A 247 -4.17 40.27 30.22
N HIS A 248 -3.61 39.16 30.70
CA HIS A 248 -2.55 39.16 31.71
C HIS A 248 -1.31 39.91 31.22
N GLN A 249 -0.81 39.59 30.03
CA GLN A 249 0.36 40.26 29.45
C GLN A 249 0.11 41.77 29.22
N ALA A 250 -1.10 42.15 28.79
CA ALA A 250 -1.50 43.53 28.61
C ALA A 250 -1.55 44.29 29.94
N ALA A 251 -2.07 43.67 31.02
CA ALA A 251 -2.09 44.26 32.35
C ALA A 251 -0.68 44.46 32.92
N VAL A 252 0.21 43.47 32.78
CA VAL A 252 1.61 43.58 33.19
C VAL A 252 2.31 44.71 32.44
N LYS A 253 2.11 44.78 31.11
CA LYS A 253 2.67 45.86 30.28
C LYS A 253 2.13 47.24 30.68
N HIS A 254 0.84 47.34 31.01
CA HIS A 254 0.24 48.61 31.44
C HIS A 254 0.93 49.18 32.69
N ILE A 255 1.17 48.34 33.71
CA ILE A 255 1.86 48.77 34.93
C ILE A 255 3.32 49.15 34.63
N ALA A 256 4.01 48.37 33.79
CA ALA A 256 5.36 48.69 33.35
C ALA A 256 5.43 50.04 32.63
N ASP A 257 4.55 50.28 31.65
CA ASP A 257 4.46 51.53 30.90
C ASP A 257 4.15 52.71 31.84
N GLU A 258 3.31 52.51 32.87
CA GLU A 258 3.01 53.53 33.87
C GLU A 258 4.25 53.90 34.68
N ILE A 259 4.96 52.91 35.24
CA ILE A 259 6.19 53.14 36.01
C ILE A 259 7.27 53.79 35.14
N GLN A 260 7.41 53.39 33.87
CA GLN A 260 8.37 54.00 32.95
C GLN A 260 8.03 55.46 32.62
N ARG A 261 6.73 55.80 32.56
CA ARG A 261 6.25 57.13 32.18
C ARG A 261 6.22 58.12 33.35
N SER A 262 5.79 57.68 34.53
CA SER A 262 5.60 58.55 35.71
C SER A 262 6.70 58.39 36.76
N GLY A 263 7.44 57.28 36.72
CA GLY A 263 8.53 56.99 37.65
C GLY A 263 9.82 57.70 37.30
N GLU A 264 10.73 57.72 38.28
CA GLU A 264 12.06 58.26 38.11
C GLU A 264 13.07 57.17 37.73
N VAL A 265 14.09 57.57 36.97
CA VAL A 265 15.29 56.77 36.71
C VAL A 265 16.38 57.31 37.63
N PRO A 266 16.63 56.69 38.79
CA PRO A 266 17.61 57.22 39.74
C PRO A 266 19.03 57.09 39.18
N GLU A 267 19.85 58.12 39.44
CA GLU A 267 21.27 58.13 39.06
C GLU A 267 22.10 57.15 39.89
N GLY A 268 23.15 56.59 39.29
CA GLY A 268 24.04 55.63 39.94
C GLY A 268 23.56 54.18 39.84
N VAL A 269 24.35 53.26 40.39
CA VAL A 269 24.03 51.82 40.38
C VAL A 269 23.28 51.47 41.66
N HIS A 270 22.11 50.87 41.51
CA HIS A 270 21.21 50.47 42.59
C HIS A 270 21.06 48.97 42.67
N GLN A 271 20.79 48.48 43.87
CA GLN A 271 20.36 47.12 44.12
C GLN A 271 18.97 47.18 44.79
N PRO A 272 17.89 47.05 44.01
CA PRO A 272 16.53 47.15 44.54
C PRO A 272 16.29 46.12 45.66
N GLU A 273 15.94 46.61 46.84
CA GLU A 273 15.62 45.80 48.02
C GLU A 273 14.13 45.46 48.03
N GLY A 274 13.79 44.18 48.20
CA GLY A 274 12.40 43.72 48.25
C GLY A 274 12.17 42.38 47.55
N SER A 275 10.90 42.05 47.36
CA SER A 275 10.48 40.79 46.72
C SER A 275 10.33 40.98 45.21
N ARG A 276 10.87 40.03 44.42
CA ARG A 276 10.73 39.99 42.96
C ARG A 276 9.40 39.35 42.56
N PHE A 277 8.72 39.97 41.59
CA PHE A 277 7.47 39.48 41.01
C PHE A 277 7.52 39.49 39.49
N LEU A 278 6.75 38.59 38.86
CA LEU A 278 6.61 38.47 37.40
C LEU A 278 7.97 38.42 36.69
N ASP A 279 8.86 37.58 37.21
CA ASP A 279 10.24 37.52 36.76
C ASP A 279 10.39 36.72 35.47
N THR A 280 10.67 37.42 34.37
CA THR A 280 10.88 36.82 33.06
C THR A 280 12.34 36.89 32.62
N GLN A 281 13.26 37.20 33.55
CA GLN A 281 14.68 37.27 33.25
C GLN A 281 15.21 35.95 32.67
N ASP A 282 15.89 36.03 31.53
CA ASP A 282 16.59 34.90 30.93
C ASP A 282 18.12 35.03 31.00
N MET A 283 18.81 33.95 30.63
CA MET A 283 20.27 33.91 30.60
C MET A 283 20.89 34.70 29.43
N TYR A 284 20.07 35.17 28.48
CA TYR A 284 20.49 35.83 27.26
C TYR A 284 20.40 37.37 27.37
N GLY A 285 20.17 37.89 28.59
CA GLY A 285 20.12 39.33 28.82
C GLY A 285 18.76 39.97 28.54
N HIS A 286 17.70 39.17 28.32
CA HIS A 286 16.34 39.67 28.13
C HIS A 286 15.48 39.47 29.38
N GLY A 287 14.22 39.89 29.27
CA GLY A 287 13.21 39.79 30.32
C GLY A 287 13.06 41.06 31.15
N SER A 288 12.04 41.05 31.99
CA SER A 288 11.73 42.11 32.94
C SER A 288 11.10 41.53 34.21
N TRP A 289 11.11 42.33 35.27
CA TRP A 289 10.51 41.97 36.55
C TRP A 289 10.17 43.22 37.36
N PHE A 290 9.37 43.03 38.40
CA PHE A 290 9.08 44.06 39.40
C PHE A 290 9.78 43.73 40.72
N VAL A 291 10.19 44.75 41.46
CA VAL A 291 10.65 44.61 42.85
C VAL A 291 9.81 45.51 43.74
N ILE A 292 9.13 44.93 44.72
CA ILE A 292 8.35 45.67 45.71
C ILE A 292 9.15 45.71 47.02
N GLY A 293 9.65 46.90 47.37
CA GLY A 293 10.32 47.19 48.63
C GLY A 293 9.47 48.06 49.56
N GLU A 294 10.00 48.39 50.74
CA GLU A 294 9.26 49.19 51.75
C GLU A 294 8.98 50.63 51.31
N ALA A 295 9.92 51.25 50.59
CA ALA A 295 9.83 52.65 50.17
C ALA A 295 9.57 52.82 48.66
N TRP A 296 9.90 51.82 47.85
CA TRP A 296 9.92 51.94 46.39
C TRP A 296 9.37 50.69 45.70
N ILE A 297 8.67 50.89 44.59
CA ILE A 297 8.29 49.86 43.64
C ILE A 297 9.11 50.09 42.38
N TRP A 298 9.84 49.06 41.94
CA TRP A 298 10.67 49.10 40.76
C TRP A 298 10.06 48.28 39.63
N TYR A 299 10.15 48.81 38.41
CA TYR A 299 10.10 48.02 37.19
C TYR A 299 11.51 47.95 36.60
N ILE A 300 11.97 46.75 36.30
CA ILE A 300 13.34 46.51 35.84
C ILE A 300 13.28 45.77 34.52
N GLN A 301 13.92 46.35 33.51
CA GLN A 301 14.09 45.76 32.20
C GLN A 301 15.54 45.35 32.03
N ASN A 302 15.78 44.05 31.79
CA ASN A 302 17.11 43.55 31.51
C ASN A 302 17.66 44.22 30.24
N ASN A 303 18.92 44.63 30.29
CA ASN A 303 19.60 45.36 29.21
C ASN A 303 21.05 44.87 29.15
N GLY A 304 21.18 43.55 29.05
CA GLY A 304 22.46 42.85 29.11
C GLY A 304 22.73 41.98 27.88
N SER A 305 22.01 42.22 26.78
CA SER A 305 22.24 41.53 25.52
C SER A 305 23.45 42.13 24.80
N ASP A 306 24.06 41.35 23.92
CA ASP A 306 25.20 41.80 23.13
C ASP A 306 24.76 42.92 22.17
N GLY A 307 25.42 44.07 22.26
CA GLY A 307 25.11 45.25 21.45
C GLY A 307 24.19 46.27 22.11
N ASP A 308 23.71 46.00 23.33
CA ASP A 308 22.96 46.98 24.13
C ASP A 308 23.85 48.13 24.63
N ASP A 309 23.25 49.30 24.84
CA ASP A 309 23.92 50.44 25.47
C ASP A 309 23.89 50.30 27.00
N TRP A 310 24.92 49.65 27.54
CA TRP A 310 25.06 49.42 28.97
C TRP A 310 25.33 50.70 29.78
N SER A 311 25.62 51.84 29.15
CA SER A 311 25.78 53.12 29.86
C SER A 311 24.47 53.59 30.52
N ARG A 312 23.33 53.04 30.07
CA ARG A 312 22.00 53.31 30.60
C ARG A 312 21.64 52.47 31.83
N ASN A 313 22.47 51.50 32.20
CA ASN A 313 22.18 50.59 33.29
C ASN A 313 22.37 51.29 34.64
N ASN A 314 21.31 51.31 35.44
CA ASN A 314 21.29 51.85 36.80
C ASN A 314 20.92 50.79 37.85
N VAL A 315 20.68 49.54 37.44
CA VAL A 315 20.42 48.41 38.33
C VAL A 315 21.49 47.35 38.15
N SER A 316 22.12 46.94 39.24
CA SER A 316 23.08 45.84 39.23
C SER A 316 22.34 44.51 39.06
N THR A 317 22.72 43.75 38.04
CA THR A 317 22.34 42.35 37.89
C THR A 317 23.59 41.48 38.02
N GLY A 318 23.46 40.16 38.07
CA GLY A 318 24.63 39.26 38.04
C GLY A 318 25.44 39.30 36.72
N GLY A 319 25.03 40.13 35.75
CA GLY A 319 25.66 40.33 34.44
C GLY A 319 25.91 41.82 34.13
N ALA A 320 25.65 42.24 32.89
CA ALA A 320 25.93 43.61 32.41
C ALA A 320 25.07 44.72 33.03
N GLY A 321 24.05 44.37 33.82
CA GLY A 321 23.12 45.30 34.45
C GLY A 321 21.75 45.37 33.77
N ALA A 322 20.89 46.23 34.30
CA ALA A 322 19.54 46.47 33.81
C ALA A 322 19.17 47.94 33.96
N ILE A 323 18.08 48.34 33.28
CA ILE A 323 17.49 49.67 33.40
C ILE A 323 16.28 49.55 34.35
N GLY A 324 16.30 50.35 35.41
CA GLY A 324 15.27 50.39 36.44
C GLY A 324 14.60 51.76 36.52
N TRP A 325 13.27 51.72 36.58
CA TRP A 325 12.41 52.85 36.89
C TRP A 325 11.73 52.58 38.23
N ARG A 326 11.53 53.61 39.05
CA ARG A 326 10.88 53.46 40.36
C ARG A 326 9.81 54.50 40.65
N LEU A 327 8.82 54.07 41.43
CA LEU A 327 7.81 54.91 42.06
C LEU A 327 7.89 54.77 43.58
N PRO A 328 7.51 55.81 44.37
CA PRO A 328 7.26 55.64 45.79
C PRO A 328 6.27 54.50 46.02
N TYR A 329 6.45 53.77 47.12
CA TYR A 329 5.56 52.66 47.46
C TYR A 329 4.10 53.13 47.49
N SER A 330 3.24 52.34 46.83
CA SER A 330 1.80 52.53 46.79
C SER A 330 1.13 51.17 46.97
N GLU A 331 0.22 51.07 47.94
CA GLU A 331 -0.52 49.85 48.21
C GLU A 331 -1.35 49.40 46.99
N ALA A 332 -1.87 50.35 46.20
CA ALA A 332 -2.63 50.06 44.99
C ALA A 332 -1.76 49.35 43.94
N VAL A 333 -0.60 49.93 43.58
CA VAL A 333 0.29 49.38 42.55
C VAL A 333 0.91 48.05 43.02
N ALA A 334 1.32 47.98 44.28
CA ALA A 334 1.85 46.74 44.87
C ALA A 334 0.79 45.62 44.87
N GLY A 335 -0.45 45.95 45.25
CA GLY A 335 -1.59 45.02 45.24
C GLY A 335 -1.87 44.47 43.84
N GLU A 336 -1.88 45.32 42.82
CA GLU A 336 -2.08 44.91 41.42
C GLU A 336 -1.00 43.94 40.93
N ILE A 337 0.28 44.26 41.17
CA ILE A 337 1.41 43.39 40.79
C ILE A 337 1.32 42.02 41.49
N MET A 338 1.03 42.00 42.80
CA MET A 338 0.89 40.76 43.56
C MET A 338 -0.31 39.92 43.11
N ALA A 339 -1.43 40.56 42.77
CA ALA A 339 -2.61 39.88 42.24
C ALA A 339 -2.31 39.22 40.89
N LEU A 340 -1.63 39.93 39.97
CA LEU A 340 -1.19 39.39 38.69
C LEU A 340 -0.18 38.24 38.88
N ALA A 341 0.78 38.37 39.79
CA ALA A 341 1.74 37.30 40.06
C ALA A 341 1.07 36.01 40.58
N SER A 342 -0.01 36.15 41.36
CA SER A 342 -0.76 35.02 41.91
C SER A 342 -1.60 34.32 40.84
N SER A 343 -2.08 35.05 39.83
CA SER A 343 -2.91 34.49 38.75
C SER A 343 -2.15 33.57 37.78
N VAL A 344 -0.82 33.65 37.76
CA VAL A 344 0.04 32.79 36.91
C VAL A 344 0.34 31.44 37.56
N ASN A 345 0.25 31.37 38.90
CA ASN A 345 0.57 30.17 39.69
C ASN A 345 -0.66 29.32 40.03
N SER A 346 -1.84 29.69 39.54
CA SER A 346 -3.12 28.98 39.71
C SER A 346 -3.55 28.38 38.38
#